data_AF-A0A3C1UZD1-F1
#
_entry.id   AF-A0A3C1UZD1-F1
#
_cell.length_a   1.000
_cell.length_b   1.000
_cell.length_c   1.000
_cell.angle_alpha   90.00
_cell.angle_beta   90.00
_cell.angle_gamma   90.00
#
_symmetry.space_group_name_H-M   'P 1'
#
loop_
_entity.id
_entity.type
_entity.pdbx_description
1 polymer ?
#
loop_
_entity_poly.entity_id
_entity_poly.type
_entity_poly.pdbx_seq_one_letter_code
_entity_poly.pdbx_strand_id
1 'polypeptide(L)' 'MNLNELLTDIVDTQIDIETQGLCLNATNIQTGDVFIALQGQSSHGIDYVDQAIENGCVA' A
#
# COMPACT_ATOMS: atom_id res chain seq x y z
N MET A 1 -8.70 2.90 -9.46
CA MET A 1 -9.35 3.83 -8.48
C MET A 1 -8.27 4.79 -8.03
N ASN A 2 -8.56 6.07 -7.80
CA ASN A 2 -7.51 6.98 -7.34
C ASN A 2 -7.29 6.86 -5.83
N LEU A 3 -6.04 7.06 -5.38
CA LEU A 3 -5.67 6.99 -3.97
C LEU A 3 -6.41 8.05 -3.13
N ASN A 4 -6.62 9.25 -3.68
CA ASN A 4 -7.39 10.31 -3.02
C ASN A 4 -8.86 9.89 -2.76
N GLU A 5 -9.50 9.20 -3.70
CA GLU A 5 -10.85 8.67 -3.55
C GLU A 5 -10.87 7.59 -2.46
N LEU A 6 -9.87 6.70 -2.44
CA LEU A 6 -9.74 5.63 -1.44
C LEU A 6 -9.60 6.17 -0.01
N LEU A 7 -8.88 7.29 0.15
CA LEU A 7 -8.59 7.90 1.45
C LEU A 7 -9.59 8.99 1.86
N THR A 8 -10.66 9.17 1.08
CA THR A 8 -11.75 10.10 1.41
C THR A 8 -12.26 9.84 2.83
N ASP A 9 -12.49 10.90 3.60
CA ASP A 9 -12.94 10.88 5.01
C ASP A 9 -11.97 10.23 6.02
N ILE A 10 -10.80 9.76 5.59
CA ILE A 10 -9.73 9.24 6.46
C ILE A 10 -8.63 10.29 6.61
N VAL A 11 -8.11 10.78 5.48
CA VAL A 11 -7.05 11.79 5.45
C VAL A 11 -7.15 12.61 4.16
N ASP A 12 -7.03 13.93 4.28
CA ASP A 12 -6.94 14.79 3.10
C ASP A 12 -5.58 14.58 2.42
N THR A 13 -5.62 14.15 1.16
CA THR A 13 -4.42 13.86 0.37
C THR A 13 -4.54 14.48 -1.02
N GLN A 14 -3.46 15.14 -1.45
CA GLN A 14 -3.35 15.70 -2.80
C GLN A 14 -2.70 14.72 -3.78
N ILE A 15 -2.49 13.47 -3.35
CA ILE A 15 -1.82 12.43 -4.14
C ILE A 15 -2.83 11.85 -5.13
N ASP A 16 -2.59 12.12 -6.41
CA ASP A 16 -3.40 11.62 -7.53
C ASP A 16 -2.64 10.48 -8.23
N ILE A 17 -2.81 9.27 -7.69
CA ILE A 17 -2.18 8.04 -8.20
C ILE A 17 -3.27 7.01 -8.41
N GLU A 18 -3.27 6.38 -9.58
CA GLU A 18 -4.16 5.27 -9.87
C GLU A 18 -3.67 3.99 -9.18
N THR A 19 -4.54 3.41 -8.38
CA THR A 19 -4.30 2.15 -7.66
C THR A 19 -5.10 1.02 -8.32
N GLN A 20 -4.44 -0.13 -8.48
CA GLN A 20 -5.03 -1.33 -9.06
C GLN A 20 -5.55 -2.31 -8.00
N GLY A 21 -4.91 -2.35 -6.82
CA GLY A 21 -5.27 -3.25 -5.73
C GLY A 21 -4.70 -2.82 -4.39
N LEU A 22 -5.10 -3.53 -3.33
CA LEU A 22 -4.58 -3.37 -1.97
C LEU A 22 -3.98 -4.69 -1.52
N CYS A 23 -2.80 -4.65 -0.91
CA CYS A 23 -2.11 -5.85 -0.47
C CYS A 23 -1.49 -5.66 0.93
N LEU A 24 -1.69 -6.66 1.78
CA LEU A 24 -1.14 -6.69 3.15
C LEU A 24 0.17 -7.48 3.23
N ASN A 25 0.50 -8.25 2.19
CA ASN A 25 1.67 -9.12 2.17
C ASN A 25 2.63 -8.70 1.05
N ALA A 26 3.80 -8.18 1.44
CA ALA A 26 4.80 -7.70 0.50
C ALA A 26 5.20 -8.74 -0.57
N THR A 27 5.15 -10.04 -0.27
CA THR A 27 5.50 -11.10 -1.23
C THR A 27 4.49 -11.27 -2.37
N ASN A 28 3.28 -10.74 -2.21
CA ASN A 28 2.19 -10.89 -3.17
C ASN A 28 1.89 -9.58 -3.91
N ILE A 29 2.63 -8.51 -3.62
CA ILE A 29 2.49 -7.21 -4.28
C ILE A 29 2.60 -7.37 -5.79
N GLN A 30 1.70 -6.71 -6.51
CA GLN A 30 1.78 -6.50 -7.95
C GLN A 30 2.04 -5.01 -8.25
N THR A 31 2.56 -4.74 -9.44
CA THR A 31 2.75 -3.35 -9.89
C THR A 31 1.43 -2.60 -9.91
N GLY A 32 1.35 -1.49 -9.18
CA GLY A 32 0.11 -0.70 -9.04
C GLY A 32 -0.70 -0.98 -7.78
N ASP A 33 -0.26 -1.90 -6.92
CA ASP A 33 -0.89 -2.14 -5.62
C ASP A 33 -0.47 -1.11 -4.57
N VAL A 34 -1.34 -0.88 -3.60
CA VAL A 34 -1.02 -0.17 -2.34
C VAL A 34 -0.67 -1.18 -1.27
N PHE A 35 0.48 -1.01 -0.62
CA PHE A 35 0.90 -1.84 0.48
C PHE A 35 0.40 -1.29 1.82
N ILE A 36 -0.33 -2.13 2.58
CA ILE A 36 -0.85 -1.73 3.89
C ILE A 36 -0.02 -2.40 4.99
N ALA A 37 0.93 -1.65 5.54
CA ALA A 37 1.78 -2.10 6.63
C ALA A 37 1.06 -2.06 7.98
N LEU A 38 0.59 -3.21 8.48
CA LEU A 38 -0.05 -3.34 9.79
C LEU A 38 0.85 -4.07 10.80
N GLN A 39 0.61 -3.85 12.08
CA GLN A 39 1.19 -4.65 13.16
C GLN A 39 0.51 -6.03 13.18
N GLY A 40 1.29 -7.08 12.90
CA GLY A 40 0.85 -8.47 13.04
C GLY A 40 1.17 -9.05 14.41
N GLN A 41 0.81 -10.32 14.62
CA GLN A 41 1.11 -11.04 15.86
C GLN A 41 2.61 -11.36 16.00
N SER A 42 3.28 -11.69 14.89
CA SER A 42 4.67 -12.18 14.87
C SER A 42 5.67 -11.19 14.27
N SER A 43 5.22 -10.28 13.43
CA SER A 43 6.06 -9.29 12.74
C SER A 43 5.28 -8.02 12.46
N HIS A 44 5.98 -6.93 12.18
CA HIS A 44 5.37 -5.66 11.79
C HIS A 44 5.48 -5.51 10.27
N GLY A 45 4.40 -5.09 9.60
CA GLY A 45 4.41 -4.84 8.16
C GLY A 45 5.44 -3.80 7.70
N ILE A 46 5.90 -2.93 8.61
CA ILE A 46 6.89 -1.90 8.32
C ILE A 46 8.26 -2.51 7.97
N ASP A 47 8.54 -3.70 8.50
CA ASP A 47 9.79 -4.43 8.25
C ASP A 47 9.90 -4.90 6.78
N TYR A 48 8.81 -4.83 6.02
CA TYR A 48 8.72 -5.30 4.63
C TYR A 48 8.46 -4.19 3.61
N VAL A 49 8.56 -2.92 4.01
CA VAL A 49 8.29 -1.77 3.11
C VAL A 49 9.26 -1.76 1.93
N ASP A 50 10.55 -1.95 2.17
CA ASP A 50 11.55 -1.97 1.08
C ASP A 50 11.23 -3.07 0.06
N GLN A 51 10.79 -4.24 0.53
CA GLN A 51 10.39 -5.34 -0.33
C GLN A 51 9.11 -5.02 -1.14
N ALA A 52 8.14 -4.32 -0.56
CA ALA A 52 6.94 -3.91 -1.26
C ALA A 52 7.25 -2.91 -2.39
N ILE A 53 8.17 -1.96 -2.13
CA ILE A 53 8.65 -1.00 -3.11
C ILE A 53 9.37 -1.72 -4.26
N GLU A 54 10.26 -2.66 -3.96
CA GLU A 54 10.96 -3.49 -4.97
C GLU A 54 9.98 -4.29 -5.84
N ASN A 55 8.87 -4.74 -5.28
CA ASN A 55 7.81 -5.48 -5.99
C ASN A 55 6.86 -4.56 -6.79
N GLY A 56 7.01 -3.24 -6.70
CA GLY A 56 6.30 -2.27 -7.52
C GLY A 56 5.00 -1.74 -6.90
N CYS A 57 4.89 -1.73 -5.57
CA CYS A 57 3.80 -0.99 -4.93
C CYS A 57 3.90 0.50 -5.27
N VAL A 58 2.75 1.16 -5.41
CA VAL A 58 2.66 2.58 -5.78
C VAL A 58 2.39 3.50 -4.59
N ALA A 59 1.93 2.94 -3.48
CA ALA A 59 1.70 3.61 -2.21
C ALA A 59 1.81 2.63 -1.05
#